data_AF-A0A699YYF0-F1
#
_entry.id   AF-A0A699YYF0-F1
#
_cell.length_a   1.000
_cell.length_b   1.000
_cell.length_c   1.000
_cell.angle_alpha   90.00
_cell.angle_beta   90.00
_cell.angle_gamma   90.00
#
_symmetry.space_group_name_H-M   'P 1'
#
loop_
_entity.id
_entity.type
_entity.pdbx_description
1 polymer ?
#
loop_
_entity_poly.entity_id
_entity_poly.type
_entity_poly.pdbx_seq_one_letter_code
_entity_poly.pdbx_strand_id
1 'polypeptide(L)' 'MVGQALAAWFTPGLLECQRLSWEGCSGALLDKVAAFEAVHPILGWADLRRRFDPHDR' A
#
# COMPACT_ATOMS: atom_id res chain seq x y z
N MET A 1 2.60 14.00 -24.48
CA MET A 1 1.72 14.99 -23.82
C MET A 1 1.05 14.44 -22.55
N VAL A 2 0.53 13.19 -22.51
CA VAL A 2 -0.13 12.65 -21.29
C VAL A 2 0.80 12.52 -20.07
N GLY A 3 2.06 12.09 -20.26
CA GLY A 3 3.01 11.94 -19.14
C GLY A 3 3.31 13.23 -18.38
N GLN A 4 3.34 14.38 -19.08
CA GLN A 4 3.53 15.69 -18.43
C GLN A 4 2.34 16.08 -17.55
N ALA A 5 1.11 15.75 -17.96
CA ALA A 5 -0.08 16.01 -17.16
C ALA A 5 -0.13 15.13 -15.90
N LEU A 6 0.21 13.83 -16.03
CA LEU A 6 0.28 12.93 -14.88
C LEU A 6 1.35 13.40 -13.87
N ALA A 7 2.53 13.81 -14.33
CA ALA A 7 3.56 14.33 -13.43
C ALA A 7 3.08 15.55 -12.63
N ALA A 8 2.26 16.42 -13.22
CA ALA A 8 1.67 17.55 -12.53
C ALA A 8 0.62 17.15 -11.47
N TRP A 9 -0.16 16.09 -11.73
CA TRP A 9 -1.18 15.59 -10.80
C TRP A 9 -0.62 14.72 -9.67
N PHE A 10 0.51 14.03 -9.90
CA PHE A 10 1.18 13.17 -8.93
C PHE A 10 2.39 13.86 -8.27
N THR A 11 2.26 15.15 -7.96
CA THR A 11 3.27 15.90 -7.20
C THR A 11 3.10 15.66 -5.69
N PRO A 12 4.17 15.62 -4.88
CA PRO A 12 4.07 15.35 -3.43
C PRO A 12 3.11 16.26 -2.68
N GLY A 13 2.97 17.53 -3.08
CA GLY A 13 2.03 18.47 -2.47
C GLY A 13 0.55 18.15 -2.71
N LEU A 14 0.24 17.21 -3.61
CA LEU A 14 -1.11 16.70 -3.88
C LEU A 14 -1.32 15.28 -3.34
N LEU A 15 -0.33 14.70 -2.67
CA LEU A 15 -0.39 13.34 -2.12
C LEU A 15 -0.42 13.39 -0.59
N GLU A 16 -1.31 12.61 0.00
CA GLU A 16 -1.34 12.39 1.45
C GLU A 16 -0.69 11.05 1.78
N CYS A 17 0.29 11.06 2.68
CA CYS A 17 0.85 9.84 3.23
C CYS A 17 -0.05 9.31 4.34
N GLN A 18 -0.66 8.15 4.10
CA GLN A 18 -1.52 7.49 5.08
C GLN A 18 -0.85 6.24 5.62
N ARG A 19 -0.81 6.11 6.94
CA ARG A 19 -0.36 4.88 7.59
C ARG A 19 -1.46 3.83 7.47
N LEU A 20 -1.11 2.67 6.92
CA LEU A 20 -2.00 1.52 6.91
C LEU A 20 -1.98 0.82 8.28
N SER A 21 -3.14 0.35 8.72
CA SER A 21 -3.28 -0.52 9.89
C SER A 21 -4.18 -1.69 9.55
N TRP A 22 -3.96 -2.81 10.24
CA TRP A 22 -4.75 -4.02 10.02
C TRP A 22 -6.23 -3.80 10.35
N GLU A 23 -6.52 -3.07 11.43
CA GLU A 23 -7.87 -2.82 11.91
C GLU A 23 -8.57 -1.64 11.23
N GLY A 24 -7.80 -0.67 10.70
CA GLY A 24 -8.32 0.59 10.18
C GLY A 24 -8.47 0.64 8.65
N CYS A 25 -7.84 -0.28 7.92
CA CYS A 25 -7.91 -0.32 6.46
C CYS A 25 -8.96 -1.30 5.96
N SER A 26 -9.54 -1.01 4.79
CA SER A 26 -10.46 -1.94 4.14
C SER A 26 -9.70 -3.17 3.63
N GLY A 27 -10.35 -4.34 3.68
CA GLY A 27 -9.79 -5.57 3.13
C GLY A 27 -9.39 -5.43 1.66
N ALA A 28 -10.20 -4.72 0.86
CA ALA A 28 -9.90 -4.47 -0.56
C ALA A 28 -8.63 -3.61 -0.78
N LEU A 29 -8.29 -2.71 0.15
CA LEU A 29 -7.02 -1.97 0.09
C LEU A 29 -5.85 -2.89 0.44
N LEU A 30 -6.02 -3.74 1.47
CA LEU A 30 -5.02 -4.73 1.87
C LEU A 30 -4.76 -5.76 0.75
N ASP A 31 -5.79 -6.19 0.02
CA ASP A 31 -5.66 -7.05 -1.16
C ASP A 31 -4.83 -6.39 -2.26
N LYS A 32 -5.02 -5.09 -2.52
CA LYS A 32 -4.19 -4.35 -3.47
C LYS A 32 -2.73 -4.31 -3.02
N VAL A 33 -2.47 -4.01 -1.75
CA VAL A 33 -1.11 -4.02 -1.20
C VAL A 33 -0.46 -5.38 -1.41
N ALA A 34 -1.17 -6.47 -1.11
CA ALA A 34 -0.66 -7.82 -1.30
C ALA A 34 -0.38 -8.16 -2.77
N ALA A 35 -1.25 -7.72 -3.68
CA ALA A 35 -1.08 -7.95 -5.11
C ALA A 35 0.08 -7.13 -5.74
N PHE A 36 0.37 -5.94 -5.19
CA PHE A 36 1.39 -5.03 -5.70
C PHE A 36 2.75 -5.14 -4.99
N GLU A 37 2.91 -6.09 -4.07
CA GLU A 37 4.18 -6.38 -3.41
C GLU A 37 5.18 -7.00 -4.41
N ALA A 38 6.12 -6.18 -4.90
CA ALA A 38 7.05 -6.56 -5.97
C ALA A 38 8.34 -7.22 -5.46
N VAL A 39 8.66 -7.12 -4.17
CA VAL A 39 9.94 -7.61 -3.61
C VAL A 39 9.74 -8.97 -2.94
N HIS A 40 8.76 -9.08 -2.04
CA HIS A 40 8.53 -10.30 -1.27
C HIS A 40 7.07 -10.75 -1.37
N PRO A 41 6.73 -11.66 -2.29
CA PRO A 41 5.35 -12.10 -2.52
C PRO A 41 4.63 -12.47 -1.21
N ILE A 42 3.40 -11.98 -1.06
CA ILE A 42 2.57 -12.29 0.10
C ILE A 42 1.84 -13.60 -0.16
N LEU A 43 2.03 -14.57 0.74
CA LEU A 43 1.53 -15.94 0.54
C LEU A 43 0.07 -16.13 0.99
N GLY A 44 -0.52 -15.12 1.63
CA GLY A 44 -1.93 -15.10 2.02
C GLY A 44 -2.22 -14.13 3.16
N TRP A 45 -3.47 -14.12 3.62
CA TRP A 45 -3.95 -13.19 4.66
C TRP A 45 -3.22 -13.29 6.00
N ALA A 46 -2.83 -14.49 6.42
CA ALA A 46 -2.07 -14.67 7.65
C ALA A 46 -0.65 -14.08 7.52
N ASP A 47 -0.01 -14.22 6.35
CA ASP A 47 1.28 -13.61 6.06
C ASP A 47 1.19 -12.08 6.03
N LEU A 48 0.17 -11.56 5.33
CA LEU A 48 -0.11 -10.12 5.28
C LEU A 48 -0.30 -9.53 6.69
N ARG A 49 -1.10 -10.17 7.54
CA ARG A 49 -1.35 -9.71 8.91
C ARG A 49 -0.07 -9.61 9.74
N ARG A 50 0.84 -10.58 9.61
CA ARG A 50 2.11 -10.57 10.36
C ARG A 50 2.94 -9.33 10.04
N ARG A 51 2.94 -8.86 8.78
CA ARG A 51 3.65 -7.62 8.39
C ARG A 51 3.09 -6.34 9.03
N PHE A 52 1.91 -6.41 9.64
CA PHE A 52 1.37 -5.32 10.44
C PHE A 52 1.68 -5.46 11.94
N ASP A 53 2.28 -6.56 12.38
CA ASP A 53 2.69 -6.75 13.78
C ASP A 53 3.84 -5.79 14.13
N PRO A 54 3.81 -5.09 15.29
CA PRO A 54 4.89 -4.20 15.71
C PRO A 54 6.30 -4.80 15.68
N HIS A 55 6.44 -6.12 15.79
CA HIS A 55 7.75 -6.78 15.70
C HIS A 55 8.32 -6.80 14.27
N ASP A 56 7.46 -6.81 13.26
CA ASP A 56 7.79 -6.87 11.83
C ASP A 56 7.66 -5.49 11.14
N ARG A 57 7.45 -4.41 11.90
CA ARG A 57 7.33 -3.03 11.41
C ARG A 57 8.65 -2.27 11.38
#